data_AF-A0A355S9N8-F1
#
_entry.id   AF-A0A355S9N8-F1
#
_cell.length_a   1.000
_cell.length_b   1.000
_cell.length_c   1.000
_cell.angle_alpha   90.00
_cell.angle_beta   90.00
_cell.angle_gamma   90.00
#
_symmetry.space_group_name_H-M   'P 1'
#
loop_
_entity.id
_entity.type
_entity.pdbx_description
1 polymer ?
#
loop_
_entity_poly.entity_id
_entity_poly.type
_entity_poly.pdbx_seq_one_letter_code
_entity_poly.pdbx_strand_id
1 'polypeptide(L)'
;ANLNELLAWGHAKVIKELSGLVPDCPRALSDQFANPRVLERALARQEVNMELQQRTKGESDVAVAAASILAREAFVRWIENGSEAWGLSFPLGAGAPVLESGRDFIDLHGQEPLAEVAKLHFKTTNQLTSSRNE
;
A
#
# COMPACT_ATOMS: atom_id res chain seq x y z
N ALA A 1 13.13 2.25 -7.38
CA ALA A 1 12.15 3.00 -6.60
C ALA A 1 12.10 2.45 -5.18
N ASN A 2 11.95 3.29 -4.16
CA ASN A 2 11.74 2.85 -2.78
C ASN A 2 10.25 2.92 -2.39
N LEU A 3 9.88 2.43 -1.21
CA LEU A 3 8.48 2.43 -0.75
C LEU A 3 7.87 3.84 -0.77
N ASN A 4 8.60 4.86 -0.35
CA ASN A 4 8.09 6.23 -0.33
C ASN A 4 7.82 6.77 -1.73
N GLU A 5 8.62 6.41 -2.71
CA GLU A 5 8.37 6.77 -4.12
C GLU A 5 7.13 6.06 -4.68
N LEU A 6 6.91 4.79 -4.31
CA LEU A 6 5.72 4.04 -4.70
C LEU A 6 4.45 4.66 -4.10
N LEU A 7 4.48 4.98 -2.80
CA LEU A 7 3.37 5.65 -2.11
C LEU A 7 3.08 7.02 -2.75
N ALA A 8 4.11 7.82 -3.00
CA ALA A 8 3.96 9.11 -3.64
C ALA A 8 3.38 9.03 -5.05
N TRP A 9 3.79 8.03 -5.84
CA TRP A 9 3.20 7.79 -7.16
C TRP A 9 1.71 7.44 -7.06
N GLY A 10 1.34 6.55 -6.13
CA GLY A 10 -0.06 6.17 -5.91
C GLY A 10 -0.93 7.35 -5.47
N HIS A 11 -0.46 8.14 -4.49
CA HIS A 11 -1.13 9.36 -4.04
C HIS A 11 -1.30 10.36 -5.19
N ALA A 12 -0.24 10.63 -5.96
CA ALA A 12 -0.29 11.57 -7.07
C ALA A 12 -1.25 11.12 -8.18
N LYS A 13 -1.32 9.82 -8.46
CA LYS A 13 -2.27 9.24 -9.41
C LYS A 13 -3.73 9.48 -8.97
N VAL A 14 -4.07 9.12 -7.73
CA VAL A 14 -5.42 9.32 -7.20
C VAL A 14 -5.80 10.79 -7.17
N ILE A 15 -4.89 11.67 -6.74
CA ILE A 15 -5.12 13.11 -6.73
C ILE A 15 -5.39 13.65 -8.15
N LYS A 16 -4.63 13.20 -9.16
CA LYS A 16 -4.87 13.57 -10.56
C LYS A 16 -6.26 13.17 -11.02
N GLU A 17 -6.65 11.92 -10.81
CA GLU A 17 -7.96 11.41 -11.20
C GLU A 17 -9.10 12.18 -10.51
N LEU A 18 -8.98 12.42 -9.20
CA LEU A 18 -9.97 13.19 -8.44
C LEU A 18 -10.04 14.66 -8.87
N SER A 19 -8.91 15.29 -9.22
CA SER A 19 -8.93 16.66 -9.76
C SER A 19 -9.66 16.77 -11.10
N GLY A 20 -9.70 15.69 -11.89
CA GLY A 20 -10.52 15.63 -13.10
C GLY A 20 -12.02 15.46 -12.82
N LEU A 21 -12.36 14.73 -11.76
CA LEU A 21 -13.74 14.51 -11.34
C LEU A 21 -14.35 15.69 -10.58
N VAL A 22 -13.53 16.42 -9.82
CA VAL A 22 -13.93 17.56 -9.00
C VAL A 22 -13.00 18.75 -9.29
N PRO A 23 -13.12 19.39 -10.47
CA PRO A 23 -12.18 20.42 -10.91
C PRO A 23 -12.20 21.70 -10.06
N ASP A 24 -13.32 21.96 -9.38
CA ASP A 24 -13.47 23.13 -8.51
C ASP A 24 -12.86 22.91 -7.11
N CYS A 25 -12.30 21.73 -6.82
CA CYS A 25 -11.64 21.46 -5.55
C CYS A 25 -10.36 22.31 -5.42
N PRO A 26 -10.25 23.21 -4.43
CA PRO A 26 -9.16 24.18 -4.40
C PRO A 26 -7.82 23.58 -3.95
N ARG A 27 -7.83 22.45 -3.25
CA ARG A 27 -6.64 21.85 -2.63
C ARG A 27 -6.76 20.34 -2.44
N ALA A 28 -5.61 19.67 -2.41
CA ALA A 28 -5.46 18.32 -1.85
C ALA A 28 -4.73 18.37 -0.51
N LEU A 29 -5.18 17.55 0.43
CA LEU A 29 -4.51 17.34 1.72
C LEU A 29 -4.06 15.87 1.81
N SER A 30 -2.79 15.64 2.07
CA SER A 30 -2.23 14.31 2.35
C SER A 30 -1.75 14.22 3.79
N ASP A 31 -2.02 13.09 4.45
CA ASP A 31 -1.25 12.71 5.63
C ASP A 31 0.22 12.49 5.21
N GLN A 32 1.14 13.06 5.97
CA GLN A 32 2.53 13.11 5.60
C GLN A 32 3.23 11.79 5.97
N PHE A 33 3.58 11.00 4.95
CA PHE A 33 4.27 9.71 5.12
C PHE A 33 5.79 9.75 4.85
N ALA A 34 6.30 10.83 4.27
CA ALA A 34 7.71 11.00 3.90
C ALA A 34 8.13 12.47 3.91
N ASN A 35 9.33 12.77 3.41
CA ASN A 35 9.72 14.14 3.10
C ASN A 35 8.70 14.74 2.10
N PRO A 36 8.14 15.95 2.36
CA PRO A 36 7.11 16.55 1.51
C PRO A 36 7.47 16.63 0.02
N ARG A 37 8.76 16.81 -0.28
CA ARG A 37 9.30 16.87 -1.65
C ARG A 37 9.04 15.61 -2.47
N VAL A 38 8.85 14.45 -1.82
CA VAL A 38 8.63 13.18 -2.53
C VAL A 38 7.26 13.21 -3.22
N LEU A 39 6.21 13.62 -2.50
CA LEU A 39 4.87 13.73 -3.07
C LEU A 39 4.75 14.92 -4.04
N GLU A 40 5.36 16.06 -3.70
CA GLU A 40 5.40 17.25 -4.59
C GLU A 40 5.99 16.88 -5.96
N ARG A 41 7.11 16.16 -5.99
CA ARG A 41 7.72 15.70 -7.24
C ARG A 41 6.85 14.70 -7.99
N ALA A 42 6.13 13.83 -7.28
CA ALA A 42 5.23 12.87 -7.91
C ALA A 42 4.01 13.56 -8.55
N LEU A 43 3.43 14.56 -7.88
CA LEU A 43 2.34 15.38 -8.42
C LEU A 43 2.78 16.23 -9.62
N ALA A 44 3.96 16.85 -9.55
CA ALA A 44 4.52 17.60 -10.67
C ALA A 44 4.69 16.72 -11.92
N ARG A 45 5.16 15.47 -11.76
CA ARG A 45 5.26 14.49 -12.86
C ARG A 45 3.91 14.07 -13.43
N GLN A 46 2.84 14.20 -12.65
CA GLN A 46 1.47 13.92 -13.06
C GLN A 46 0.78 15.14 -13.68
N GLU A 47 1.46 16.29 -13.75
CA GLU A 47 0.96 17.56 -14.30
C GLU A 47 -0.29 18.09 -13.57
N VAL A 48 -0.37 17.82 -12.26
CA VAL A 48 -1.47 18.31 -11.43
C VAL A 48 -1.15 19.71 -10.91
N ASN A 49 -1.93 20.70 -11.34
CA ASN A 49 -1.83 22.08 -10.87
C ASN A 49 -2.89 22.35 -9.80
N MET A 50 -2.64 21.85 -8.59
CA MET A 50 -3.51 22.05 -7.42
C MET A 50 -2.65 22.35 -6.19
N GLU A 51 -3.19 23.14 -5.26
CA GLU A 51 -2.52 23.36 -3.98
C GLU A 51 -2.42 22.04 -3.21
N LEU A 52 -1.19 21.62 -2.91
CA LEU A 52 -0.92 20.45 -2.08
C LEU A 52 -0.56 20.87 -0.66
N GLN A 53 -1.30 20.36 0.30
CA GLN A 53 -0.98 20.46 1.72
C GLN A 53 -0.58 19.08 2.26
N GLN A 54 0.49 19.06 3.07
CA GLN A 54 0.97 17.85 3.73
C GLN A 54 1.18 18.14 5.20
N ARG A 55 0.61 17.32 6.08
CA ARG A 55 0.82 17.43 7.52
C ARG A 55 0.80 16.07 8.18
N THR A 56 1.48 15.95 9.31
CA THR A 56 1.33 14.78 10.18
C THR A 56 -0.02 14.82 10.88
N LYS A 57 -0.55 13.65 11.23
CA LYS A 57 -1.89 13.50 11.82
C LYS A 57 -2.99 14.05 10.90
N GLY A 58 -2.85 13.74 9.61
CA GLY A 58 -3.78 14.19 8.58
C GLY A 58 -5.23 13.80 8.88
N GLU A 59 -5.47 12.69 9.59
CA GLU A 59 -6.78 12.16 9.98
C GLU A 59 -7.63 13.11 10.85
N SER A 60 -7.03 14.18 11.37
CA SER A 60 -7.78 15.30 11.98
C SER A 60 -8.66 16.06 10.98
N ASP A 61 -8.40 15.95 9.67
CA ASP A 61 -9.31 16.42 8.61
C ASP A 61 -10.27 15.30 8.19
N VAL A 62 -11.56 15.63 8.08
CA VAL A 62 -12.59 14.66 7.72
C VAL A 62 -12.36 14.03 6.34
N ALA A 63 -11.80 14.77 5.38
CA ALA A 63 -11.52 14.24 4.05
C ALA A 63 -10.42 13.16 4.10
N VAL A 64 -9.37 13.40 4.89
CA VAL A 64 -8.28 12.42 5.08
C VAL A 64 -8.79 11.20 5.86
N ALA A 65 -9.58 11.42 6.92
CA ALA A 65 -10.17 10.31 7.69
C ALA A 65 -11.08 9.42 6.81
N ALA A 66 -11.91 10.03 5.97
CA ALA A 66 -12.75 9.30 5.01
C ALA A 66 -11.89 8.51 3.99
N ALA A 67 -10.84 9.12 3.45
CA ALA A 67 -9.90 8.43 2.56
C ALA A 67 -9.21 7.24 3.25
N SER A 68 -8.81 7.38 4.52
CA SER A 68 -8.23 6.27 5.30
C SER A 68 -9.21 5.11 5.51
N ILE A 69 -10.50 5.40 5.72
CA ILE A 69 -11.54 4.36 5.83
C ILE A 69 -11.69 3.61 4.51
N LEU A 70 -11.78 4.32 3.39
CA LEU A 70 -11.90 3.71 2.06
C LEU A 70 -10.66 2.85 1.72
N ALA A 71 -9.46 3.36 2.00
CA ALA A 71 -8.23 2.61 1.78
C ALA A 71 -8.16 1.33 2.63
N ARG A 72 -8.61 1.41 3.90
CA ARG A 72 -8.65 0.25 4.80
C ARG A 72 -9.68 -0.78 4.36
N GLU A 73 -10.84 -0.34 3.91
CA GLU A 73 -11.89 -1.22 3.39
C GLU A 73 -11.39 -1.98 2.15
N ALA A 74 -10.78 -1.30 1.19
CA ALA A 74 -10.21 -1.91 0.01
C ALA A 74 -9.09 -2.93 0.36
N PHE A 75 -8.26 -2.60 1.36
CA PHE A 75 -7.23 -3.51 1.85
C PHE A 75 -7.82 -4.78 2.47
N VAL A 76 -8.83 -4.65 3.33
CA VAL A 76 -9.50 -5.81 3.95
C VAL A 76 -10.15 -6.69 2.89
N ARG A 77 -10.86 -6.10 1.91
CA ARG A 77 -11.43 -6.85 0.79
C ARG A 77 -10.37 -7.61 -0.01
N TRP A 78 -9.22 -6.99 -0.28
CA TRP A 78 -8.13 -7.66 -0.99
C TRP A 78 -7.62 -8.88 -0.21
N ILE A 79 -7.50 -8.76 1.11
CA ILE A 79 -7.10 -9.88 1.98
C ILE A 79 -8.14 -11.00 1.97
N GLU A 80 -9.43 -10.68 2.06
CA GLU A 80 -10.53 -11.64 2.00
C GLU A 80 -10.53 -12.38 0.66
N ASN A 81 -10.51 -11.64 -0.45
CA ASN A 81 -10.51 -12.21 -1.80
C ASN A 81 -9.26 -13.06 -2.06
N GLY A 82 -8.09 -12.59 -1.61
CA GLY A 82 -6.85 -13.37 -1.71
C GLY A 82 -6.92 -14.65 -0.89
N SER A 83 -7.48 -14.58 0.33
CA SER A 83 -7.61 -15.75 1.19
C SER A 83 -8.54 -16.80 0.59
N GLU A 84 -9.65 -16.36 -0.02
CA GLU A 84 -10.59 -17.23 -0.73
C GLU A 84 -9.94 -17.84 -1.99
N ALA A 85 -9.29 -17.02 -2.82
CA ALA A 85 -8.70 -17.46 -4.08
C ALA A 85 -7.59 -18.50 -3.88
N TRP A 86 -6.80 -18.38 -2.82
CA TRP A 86 -5.68 -19.28 -2.52
C TRP A 86 -6.03 -20.36 -1.49
N GLY A 87 -7.27 -20.37 -0.97
CA GLY A 87 -7.74 -21.35 0.01
C GLY A 87 -6.98 -21.31 1.34
N LEU A 88 -6.36 -20.18 1.69
CA LEU A 88 -5.51 -20.01 2.87
C LEU A 88 -5.79 -18.67 3.53
N SER A 89 -5.80 -18.62 4.86
CA SER A 89 -5.91 -17.34 5.56
C SER A 89 -4.63 -16.53 5.37
N PHE A 90 -4.76 -15.22 5.10
CA PHE A 90 -3.65 -14.27 5.08
C PHE A 90 -3.69 -13.35 6.31
N PRO A 91 -2.96 -13.69 7.39
CA PRO A 91 -2.91 -12.86 8.59
C PRO A 91 -2.29 -11.50 8.31
N LEU A 92 -2.78 -10.48 9.00
CA LEU A 92 -2.25 -9.13 8.89
C LEU A 92 -0.92 -8.97 9.65
N GLY A 93 -0.07 -8.07 9.16
CA GLY A 93 1.20 -7.73 9.81
C GLY A 93 2.39 -8.48 9.22
N ALA A 94 3.37 -8.81 10.06
CA ALA A 94 4.61 -9.48 9.66
C ALA A 94 5.19 -10.40 10.75
N GLY A 95 4.35 -10.83 11.71
CA GLY A 95 4.74 -11.64 12.85
C GLY A 95 4.70 -13.15 12.60
N ALA A 96 4.77 -13.95 13.67
CA ALA A 96 4.74 -15.41 13.60
C ALA A 96 3.55 -15.99 12.81
N PRO A 97 2.30 -15.47 12.94
CA PRO A 97 1.18 -16.00 12.15
C PRO A 97 1.37 -15.85 10.64
N VAL A 98 2.03 -14.79 10.19
CA VAL A 98 2.34 -14.56 8.76
C VAL A 98 3.41 -15.53 8.27
N LEU A 99 4.38 -15.86 9.12
CA LEU A 99 5.40 -16.87 8.79
C LEU A 99 4.80 -18.27 8.73
N GLU A 100 3.86 -18.61 9.61
CA GLU A 100 3.14 -19.89 9.57
C GLU A 100 2.31 -20.01 8.29
N SER A 101 1.41 -19.04 8.04
CA SER A 101 0.62 -18.99 6.80
C SER A 101 1.50 -18.98 5.54
N GLY A 102 2.65 -18.29 5.58
CA GLY A 102 3.60 -18.28 4.47
C GLY A 102 4.29 -19.62 4.21
N ARG A 103 4.54 -20.44 5.25
CA ARG A 103 5.05 -21.81 5.09
C ARG A 103 3.97 -22.70 4.48
N ASP A 104 2.76 -22.65 5.02
CA ASP A 104 1.62 -23.39 4.49
C ASP A 104 1.39 -23.03 3.02
N PHE A 105 1.47 -21.75 2.67
CA PHE A 105 1.34 -21.31 1.28
C PHE A 105 2.40 -21.92 0.37
N ILE A 106 3.67 -21.95 0.78
CA ILE A 106 4.75 -22.55 -0.01
C ILE A 106 4.58 -24.06 -0.13
N ASP A 107 4.16 -24.73 0.93
CA ASP A 107 3.95 -26.18 0.93
C ASP A 107 2.80 -26.59 0.01
N LEU A 108 1.72 -25.78 -0.05
CA LEU A 108 0.56 -26.04 -0.91
C LEU A 108 0.77 -25.61 -2.37
N HIS A 109 1.35 -24.42 -2.60
CA HIS A 109 1.34 -23.75 -3.91
C HIS A 109 2.72 -23.56 -4.51
N GLY A 110 3.78 -23.92 -3.79
CA GLY A 110 5.16 -23.64 -4.16
C GLY A 110 5.58 -22.19 -3.88
N GLN A 111 6.86 -21.91 -4.12
CA GLN A 111 7.46 -20.61 -3.80
C GLN A 111 7.16 -19.51 -4.83
N GLU A 112 7.06 -19.86 -6.12
CA GLU A 112 6.90 -18.86 -7.19
C GLU A 112 5.65 -17.96 -7.01
N PRO A 113 4.46 -18.49 -6.66
CA PRO A 113 3.26 -17.66 -6.53
C PRO A 113 3.29 -16.65 -5.37
N LEU A 114 4.31 -16.68 -4.49
CA LEU A 114 4.50 -15.63 -3.48
C LEU A 114 4.59 -14.23 -4.09
N ALA A 115 5.02 -14.11 -5.35
CA ALA A 115 5.07 -12.84 -6.06
C ALA A 115 3.69 -12.17 -6.21
N GLU A 116 2.60 -12.94 -6.13
CA GLU A 116 1.23 -12.44 -6.28
C GLU A 116 0.61 -12.00 -4.95
N VAL A 117 1.07 -12.59 -3.83
CA VAL A 117 0.41 -12.45 -2.52
C VAL A 117 1.29 -11.80 -1.45
N ALA A 118 2.61 -11.75 -1.65
CA ALA A 118 3.57 -11.31 -0.65
C ALA A 118 4.49 -10.18 -1.12
N LYS A 119 5.01 -9.42 -0.16
CA LYS A 119 6.03 -8.40 -0.42
C LYS A 119 7.41 -9.05 -0.41
N LEU A 120 7.91 -9.44 -1.58
CA LEU A 120 9.11 -10.28 -1.71
C LEU A 120 10.39 -9.71 -1.06
N HIS A 121 10.52 -8.39 -0.94
CA HIS A 121 11.68 -7.74 -0.33
C HIS A 121 11.63 -7.71 1.20
N PHE A 122 10.56 -8.20 1.83
CA PHE A 122 10.42 -8.21 3.27
C PHE A 122 11.30 -9.30 3.89
N LYS A 123 11.83 -9.02 5.09
CA LYS A 123 12.56 -10.04 5.89
C LYS A 123 11.73 -11.29 6.12
N THR A 124 10.40 -11.17 6.20
CA THR A 124 9.46 -12.28 6.36
C THR A 124 9.54 -13.23 5.16
N THR A 125 9.53 -12.73 3.93
CA THR A 125 9.72 -13.57 2.75
C THR A 125 11.11 -14.19 2.73
N ASN A 126 12.17 -13.41 3.01
CA ASN A 126 13.52 -13.95 3.07
C ASN A 126 13.66 -15.09 4.08
N GLN A 127 12.99 -15.03 5.24
CA GLN A 127 13.00 -16.12 6.23
C GLN A 127 12.33 -17.41 5.74
N LEU A 128 11.41 -17.31 4.77
CA LEU A 128 10.71 -18.44 4.19
C LEU A 128 11.48 -19.03 3.00
N THR A 129 12.13 -18.18 2.21
CA THR A 129 12.72 -18.56 0.91
C THR A 129 14.24 -18.68 0.92
N SER A 130 14.92 -18.14 1.92
CA SER A 130 16.36 -18.36 2.06
C SER A 130 16.55 -19.78 2.56
N SER A 131 17.17 -20.63 1.75
CA SER A 131 17.53 -21.99 2.08
C SER A 131 18.13 -22.03 3.49
N ARG A 132 17.64 -22.95 4.34
CA ARG A 132 18.51 -23.48 5.40
C ARG A 132 19.69 -24.11 4.66
N ASN A 133 20.79 -23.39 4.57
CA ASN A 133 22.07 -24.02 4.26
C ASN A 133 22.30 -25.02 5.40
N GLU A 134 22.15 -26.30 5.09
CA GLU A 134 22.80 -27.39 5.82
C GLU A 134 24.33 -27.20 5.81
#